data_AF-A0A2V9PYV4-F1
#
_entry.id   AF-A0A2V9PYV4-F1
#
_cell.length_a   1.000
_cell.length_b   1.000
_cell.length_c   1.000
_cell.angle_alpha   90.00
_cell.angle_beta   90.00
_cell.angle_gamma   90.00
#
_symmetry.space_group_name_H-M   'P 1'
#
loop_
_entity.id
_entity.type
_entity.pdbx_description
1 polymer ?
#
loop_
_entity_poly.entity_id
_entity_poly.type
_entity_poly.pdbx_seq_one_letter_code
_entity_poly.pdbx_strand_id
1 'polypeptide(L)' 'RCQSCGTMSNLEVHHKEFRSHSGDDCESNLVTLCATCHAGVHRS' A
#
# COMPACT_ATOMS: atom_id res chain seq x y z
N ARG A 1 -2.85 -0.68 -10.76
CA ARG A 1 -3.61 0.59 -10.65
C ARG A 1 -3.77 0.89 -9.17
N CYS A 2 -3.60 2.14 -8.74
CA CYS A 2 -3.82 2.55 -7.35
C CYS A 2 -5.25 2.17 -6.94
N GLN A 3 -5.38 1.37 -5.88
CA GLN A 3 -6.67 0.90 -5.40
C GLN A 3 -7.48 1.98 -4.67
N SER A 4 -6.84 3.09 -4.28
CA SER A 4 -7.50 4.23 -3.65
C SER A 4 -8.03 5.26 -4.65
N CYS A 5 -7.18 5.75 -5.57
CA CYS A 5 -7.55 6.86 -6.49
C CYS A 5 -7.62 6.46 -7.97
N GLY A 6 -7.28 5.22 -8.32
CA GLY A 6 -7.40 4.74 -9.70
C GLY A 6 -6.28 5.17 -10.67
N THR A 7 -5.28 5.94 -10.24
CA THR A 7 -4.14 6.28 -11.12
C THR A 7 -3.31 5.05 -11.51
N MET A 8 -2.65 5.11 -12.66
CA MET A 8 -1.73 4.07 -13.14
C MET A 8 -0.26 4.47 -13.04
N SER A 9 0.04 5.67 -12.55
CA SER A 9 1.40 6.20 -12.42
C SER A 9 1.90 6.10 -10.97
N ASN A 10 3.23 5.98 -10.81
CA ASN A 10 3.94 5.99 -9.52
C ASN A 10 3.36 4.98 -8.51
N LEU A 11 3.16 3.74 -8.95
CA LEU A 11 2.58 2.68 -8.13
C LEU A 11 3.61 2.00 -7.24
N GLU A 12 3.22 1.72 -6.01
CA GLU A 12 4.00 1.07 -4.97
C GLU A 12 3.15 -0.01 -4.30
N VAL A 13 3.82 -1.05 -3.78
CA VAL A 13 3.18 -2.07 -2.97
C VAL A 13 3.21 -1.62 -1.52
N HIS A 14 2.04 -1.60 -0.90
CA HIS A 14 1.87 -1.29 0.51
C HIS A 14 1.45 -2.54 1.26
N HIS A 15 2.09 -2.78 2.40
CA HIS A 15 1.63 -3.77 3.39
C HIS A 15 0.61 -3.13 4.32
N LYS A 16 -0.61 -3.68 4.37
CA LYS A 16 -1.69 -3.20 5.27
C LYS A 16 -1.28 -3.38 6.73
N GLU A 17 -0.65 -4.50 7.03
CA GLU A 17 0.04 -4.79 8.28
C GLU A 17 1.54 -4.74 8.03
N PHE A 18 2.26 -3.92 8.79
CA PHE A 18 3.70 -3.80 8.65
C PHE A 18 4.41 -5.14 8.85
N ARG A 19 5.45 -5.39 8.06
CA ARG A 19 6.35 -6.54 8.29
C ARG A 19 6.95 -6.55 9.70
N SER A 20 7.20 -5.38 10.29
CA SER A 20 7.67 -5.26 11.68
C SER A 20 6.65 -5.72 12.72
N HIS A 21 5.36 -5.76 12.38
CA HIS A 21 4.28 -6.23 13.23
C HIS A 21 3.86 -7.68 12.91
N SER A 22 4.70 -8.44 12.20
CA SER A 22 4.41 -9.79 11.69
C SER A 22 3.53 -9.85 10.44
N GLY A 23 3.33 -8.72 9.76
CA GLY A 23 2.65 -8.70 8.46
C GLY A 23 3.40 -9.52 7.42
N ASP A 24 2.69 -10.40 6.71
CA ASP A 24 3.26 -11.30 5.71
C ASP A 24 3.24 -10.69 4.29
N ASP A 25 3.78 -11.43 3.31
CA ASP A 25 3.73 -11.06 1.90
C ASP A 25 2.55 -11.71 1.16
N CYS A 26 1.51 -12.18 1.88
CA CYS A 26 0.32 -12.73 1.24
C CYS A 26 -0.44 -11.63 0.50
N GLU A 27 -1.08 -11.97 -0.62
CA GLU A 27 -1.84 -11.01 -1.43
C GLU A 27 -2.94 -10.29 -0.63
N SER A 28 -3.47 -10.92 0.43
CA SER A 28 -4.40 -10.31 1.37
C SER A 28 -3.80 -9.11 2.13
N ASN A 29 -2.50 -9.13 2.42
CA ASN A 29 -1.78 -8.06 3.12
C ASN A 29 -1.21 -7.00 2.15
N LEU A 30 -1.10 -7.31 0.86
CA LEU A 30 -0.58 -6.37 -0.13
C LEU A 30 -1.70 -5.54 -0.77
N VAL A 31 -1.45 -4.25 -0.98
CA VAL A 31 -2.33 -3.35 -1.73
C VAL A 31 -1.47 -2.50 -2.65
N THR A 32 -1.93 -2.28 -3.88
CA THR A 32 -1.24 -1.38 -4.82
C THR A 32 -1.76 0.03 -4.64
N LEU A 33 -0.90 0.97 -4.24
CA LEU A 33 -1.23 2.39 -4.09
C LEU A 33 -0.30 3.24 -4.95
N CYS A 34 -0.66 4.48 -5.25
CA CYS A 34 0.31 5.44 -5.78
C CYS A 34 1.09 6.10 -4.63
N ALA A 35 2.29 6.61 -4.90
CA ALA A 35 3.14 7.27 -3.89
C ALA A 35 2.40 8.31 -3.03
N THR A 36 1.50 9.12 -3.63
CA THR A 36 0.69 10.10 -2.90
C THR A 36 -0.29 9.44 -1.92
N CYS A 37 -1.03 8.42 -2.36
CA CYS A 37 -1.93 7.67 -1.49
C CYS A 37 -1.14 6.88 -0.44
N HIS A 38 -0.02 6.28 -0.83
CA HIS A 38 0.83 5.46 0.01
C HIS A 38 1.38 6.26 1.21
N ALA A 39 1.90 7.46 0.96
CA ALA A 39 2.37 8.37 2.01
C ALA A 39 1.25 8.81 2.98
N GLY A 40 0.00 8.78 2.54
CA GLY A 40 -1.16 9.17 3.35
C GLY A 40 -1.66 8.09 4.29
N VAL A 41 -1.40 6.81 4.02
CA VAL A 41 -1.97 5.70 4.81
C VAL A 41 -1.31 5.56 6.18
N HIS A 42 -0.02 5.92 6.30
CA HIS A 42 0.76 5.77 7.54
C HIS A 42 0.95 7.06 8.34
N ARG A 43 0.05 8.05 8.17
CA ARG A 43 0.16 9.36 8.84
C ARG A 43 -0.38 9.38 10.28
N SER A 44 -0.28 8.26 11.02
CA SER A 44 -0.70 8.16 12.43
C SER A 44 0.32 7.38 13.26
#